data_AF-A0A7J3N0A7-F1
#
_entry.id   AF-A0A7J3N0A7-F1
#
_cell.length_a   1.000
_cell.length_b   1.000
_cell.length_c   1.000
_cell.angle_alpha   90.00
_cell.angle_beta   90.00
_cell.angle_gamma   90.00
#
_symmetry.space_group_name_H-M   'P 1'
#
loop_
_entity.id
_entity.type
_entity.pdbx_description
1 polymer ?
#
loop_
_entity_poly.entity_id
_entity_poly.type
_entity_poly.pdbx_seq_one_letter_code
_entity_poly.pdbx_strand_id
1 'polypeptide(L)'
;MRYSCPDIENFDKYMNEYTNKLGSTTEFYLSHKGNLSPNQIEKLDEHIVQAVKQLAEVRHHLQPIGKLIKLLEYTISGNLIDNVNAYNVAQYAATFIAFYHDIGKAEISYQLYAHDQRSTVPPPHNYSSVAFLIHSNNDSIYLEFVKNIVAKGLSLRTADTLYLASLIAIVMHHEYYDYKDLSFIEVLTPSTLYLAKGVKHETILCFHATVYDIIDNALKKLKSSNIPKPSISSKTDISISFSEVVEYIASLHYEFGALRIEKLTVTEPDKRIELALSLAEALTWVLVLADNLAAQYRGRCEDERSFFANEILKWY
;
A
#
# COMPACT_ATOMS: atom_id res chain seq x y z
N MET A 1 18.80 -13.31 4.53
CA MET A 1 19.07 -12.51 3.31
C MET A 1 19.46 -11.11 3.75
N ARG A 2 20.50 -10.47 3.21
CA ARG A 2 20.82 -9.06 3.51
C ARG A 2 20.25 -8.18 2.40
N TYR A 3 19.37 -7.25 2.75
CA TYR A 3 18.89 -6.21 1.84
C TYR A 3 19.98 -5.15 1.67
N SER A 4 20.09 -4.56 0.48
CA SER A 4 21.00 -3.42 0.28
C SER A 4 20.36 -2.40 -0.65
N CYS A 5 20.44 -1.14 -0.27
CA CYS A 5 20.11 0.03 -1.09
C CYS A 5 21.36 0.92 -1.26
N PRO A 6 21.31 1.93 -2.12
CA PRO A 6 22.36 2.93 -2.25
C PRO A 6 22.67 3.64 -0.93
N ASP A 7 23.95 4.01 -0.72
CA ASP A 7 24.33 5.01 0.28
C ASP A 7 23.98 6.43 -0.22
N ILE A 8 23.57 7.34 0.70
CA ILE A 8 23.18 8.75 0.45
C ILE A 8 24.18 9.49 -0.44
N GLU A 9 25.48 9.27 -0.24
CA GLU A 9 26.56 9.97 -0.96
C GLU A 9 26.57 9.70 -2.47
N ASN A 10 25.75 8.77 -2.95
CA ASN A 10 25.66 8.41 -4.38
C ASN A 10 24.28 8.67 -4.99
N PHE A 11 23.33 9.37 -4.35
CA PHE A 11 21.99 9.61 -4.90
C PHE A 11 22.01 10.15 -6.33
N ASP A 12 22.78 11.21 -6.60
CA ASP A 12 22.92 11.78 -7.95
C ASP A 12 23.55 10.80 -8.94
N LYS A 13 24.49 9.97 -8.48
CA LYS A 13 25.08 8.90 -9.29
C LYS A 13 24.05 7.81 -9.60
N TYR A 14 23.18 7.47 -8.65
CA TYR A 14 22.12 6.47 -8.80
C TYR A 14 20.98 6.94 -9.71
N MET A 15 20.56 8.19 -9.57
CA MET A 15 19.60 8.83 -10.48
C MET A 15 20.17 8.93 -11.90
N ASN A 16 21.46 9.26 -12.03
CA ASN A 16 22.16 9.24 -13.31
C ASN A 16 22.31 7.81 -13.87
N GLU A 17 22.59 6.80 -13.05
CA GLU A 17 22.62 5.41 -13.50
C GLU A 17 21.24 4.92 -13.95
N TYR A 18 20.18 5.25 -13.22
CA TYR A 18 18.80 4.96 -13.61
C TYR A 18 18.45 5.64 -14.94
N THR A 19 18.73 6.94 -15.07
CA THR A 19 18.42 7.74 -16.27
C THR A 19 19.26 7.30 -17.48
N ASN A 20 20.54 6.97 -17.29
CA ASN A 20 21.44 6.55 -18.36
C ASN A 20 21.24 5.08 -18.78
N LYS A 21 20.87 4.17 -17.86
CA LYS A 21 20.67 2.74 -18.15
C LYS A 21 19.26 2.43 -18.64
N LEU A 22 18.24 3.17 -18.20
CA LEU A 22 16.83 2.87 -18.51
C LEU A 22 16.14 3.93 -19.39
N GLY A 23 16.84 5.00 -19.76
CA GLY A 23 16.35 6.04 -20.69
C GLY A 23 15.23 6.90 -20.09
N SER A 24 14.96 8.05 -20.73
CA SER A 24 14.01 9.08 -20.29
C SER A 24 12.52 8.66 -20.32
N THR A 25 12.22 7.40 -20.60
CA THR A 25 10.89 6.80 -20.59
C THR A 25 11.01 5.37 -20.05
N THR A 26 11.30 5.24 -18.77
CA THR A 26 11.49 3.94 -18.12
C THR A 26 10.16 3.20 -18.05
N GLU A 27 10.06 2.06 -18.73
CA GLU A 27 8.96 1.12 -18.50
C GLU A 27 9.12 0.50 -17.12
N PHE A 28 8.07 0.57 -16.29
CA PHE A 28 8.10 -0.01 -14.95
C PHE A 28 7.58 -1.44 -14.99
N TYR A 29 8.40 -2.38 -14.53
CA TYR A 29 8.05 -3.79 -14.49
C TYR A 29 7.43 -4.15 -13.14
N LEU A 30 6.41 -5.00 -13.17
CA LEU A 30 5.80 -5.53 -11.96
C LEU A 30 6.79 -6.41 -11.19
N SER A 31 7.60 -7.19 -11.88
CA SER A 31 8.46 -8.19 -11.25
C SER A 31 9.75 -8.43 -12.04
N HIS A 32 10.59 -9.29 -11.47
CA HIS A 32 11.91 -9.58 -12.00
C HIS A 32 11.84 -10.29 -13.35
N LYS A 33 12.43 -9.66 -14.37
CA LYS A 33 12.43 -10.13 -15.76
C LYS A 33 13.13 -11.49 -15.91
N GLY A 34 14.30 -11.68 -15.31
CA GLY A 34 15.10 -12.89 -15.51
C GLY A 34 15.26 -13.22 -17.00
N ASN A 35 14.94 -14.46 -17.40
CA ASN A 35 15.03 -14.92 -18.78
C ASN A 35 13.77 -14.68 -19.64
N LEU A 36 12.80 -13.89 -19.16
CA LEU A 36 11.55 -13.64 -19.89
C LEU A 36 11.74 -12.69 -21.08
N SER A 37 11.04 -12.95 -22.19
CA SER A 37 11.06 -12.05 -23.34
C SER A 37 10.24 -10.78 -23.08
N PRO A 38 10.56 -9.62 -23.71
CA PRO A 38 9.91 -8.33 -23.40
C PRO A 38 8.38 -8.30 -23.45
N ASN A 39 7.77 -9.10 -24.33
CA ASN A 39 6.33 -9.26 -24.47
C ASN A 39 5.67 -10.14 -23.39
N GLN A 40 6.46 -10.74 -22.51
CA GLN A 40 6.01 -11.53 -21.35
C GLN A 40 6.16 -10.76 -20.03
N ILE A 41 6.76 -9.57 -20.06
CA ILE A 41 7.00 -8.77 -18.87
C ILE A 41 5.78 -7.90 -18.59
N GLU A 42 5.19 -8.09 -17.43
CA GLU A 42 4.03 -7.32 -16.99
C GLU A 42 4.44 -5.91 -16.57
N LYS A 43 3.70 -4.92 -17.07
CA LYS A 43 3.88 -3.53 -16.69
C LYS A 43 3.17 -3.24 -15.37
N LEU A 44 3.80 -2.47 -14.50
CA LEU A 44 3.26 -2.13 -13.17
C LEU A 44 1.91 -1.41 -13.25
N ASP A 45 1.72 -0.49 -14.20
CA ASP A 45 0.46 0.23 -14.36
C ASP A 45 -0.68 -0.69 -14.85
N GLU A 46 -0.37 -1.71 -15.66
CA GLU A 46 -1.34 -2.71 -16.09
C GLU A 46 -1.80 -3.57 -14.92
N HIS A 47 -0.86 -4.00 -14.07
CA HIS A 47 -1.15 -4.75 -12.87
C HIS A 47 -2.06 -3.96 -11.90
N ILE A 48 -1.71 -2.70 -11.60
CA ILE A 48 -2.52 -1.82 -10.74
C ILE A 48 -3.95 -1.68 -11.28
N VAL A 49 -4.10 -1.50 -12.59
CA VAL A 49 -5.43 -1.42 -13.24
C VAL A 49 -6.20 -2.72 -13.07
N GLN A 50 -5.54 -3.88 -13.17
CA GLN A 50 -6.20 -5.17 -12.97
C GLN A 50 -6.61 -5.36 -11.51
N ALA A 51 -5.72 -5.13 -10.54
CA ALA A 51 -6.04 -5.25 -9.12
C ALA A 51 -7.29 -4.43 -8.74
N VAL A 52 -7.37 -3.17 -9.22
CA VAL A 52 -8.56 -2.33 -9.02
C VAL A 52 -9.81 -2.89 -9.69
N LYS A 53 -9.71 -3.43 -10.91
CA LYS A 53 -10.86 -4.05 -11.60
C LYS A 53 -11.37 -5.28 -10.86
N GLN A 54 -10.48 -6.09 -10.29
CA GLN A 54 -10.85 -7.31 -9.58
C GLN A 54 -11.57 -7.05 -8.25
N LEU A 55 -11.57 -5.81 -7.74
CA LEU A 55 -12.42 -5.42 -6.60
C LEU A 55 -13.91 -5.68 -6.88
N ALA A 56 -14.35 -5.66 -8.14
CA ALA A 56 -15.73 -5.96 -8.51
C ALA A 56 -16.15 -7.38 -8.12
N GLU A 57 -15.21 -8.34 -8.18
CA GLU A 57 -15.43 -9.75 -7.85
C GLU A 57 -15.51 -9.97 -6.33
N VAL A 58 -14.78 -9.17 -5.55
CA VAL A 58 -14.75 -9.23 -4.08
C VAL A 58 -15.67 -8.22 -3.39
N ARG A 59 -16.57 -7.57 -4.15
CA ARG A 59 -17.45 -6.48 -3.63
C ARG A 59 -18.33 -6.87 -2.45
N HIS A 60 -18.63 -8.15 -2.28
CA HIS A 60 -19.45 -8.66 -1.17
C HIS A 60 -18.74 -8.51 0.19
N HIS A 61 -17.40 -8.48 0.20
CA HIS A 61 -16.59 -8.22 1.40
C HIS A 61 -16.61 -6.75 1.84
N LEU A 62 -17.05 -5.83 0.97
CA LEU A 62 -17.15 -4.41 1.30
C LEU A 62 -18.30 -4.10 2.26
N GLN A 63 -19.34 -4.94 2.31
CA GLN A 63 -20.47 -4.72 3.21
C GLN A 63 -20.08 -4.92 4.69
N PRO A 64 -19.38 -6.00 5.09
CA PRO A 64 -18.78 -6.11 6.42
C PRO A 64 -17.86 -4.93 6.78
N ILE A 65 -17.00 -4.49 5.85
CA ILE A 65 -16.11 -3.33 6.06
C ILE A 65 -16.93 -2.06 6.31
N GLY A 66 -18.00 -1.83 5.54
CA GLY A 66 -18.92 -0.72 5.76
C GLY A 66 -19.57 -0.73 7.14
N LYS A 67 -19.86 -1.92 7.71
CA LYS A 67 -20.35 -2.04 9.09
C LYS A 67 -19.28 -1.64 10.10
N LEU A 68 -18.03 -2.11 9.92
CA LEU A 68 -16.90 -1.72 10.77
C LEU A 68 -16.68 -0.20 10.75
N ILE A 69 -16.77 0.43 9.58
CA ILE A 69 -16.65 1.89 9.43
C ILE A 69 -17.76 2.62 10.19
N LYS A 70 -19.02 2.17 10.10
CA LYS A 70 -20.13 2.76 10.87
C LYS A 70 -19.92 2.62 12.38
N LEU A 71 -19.46 1.45 12.82
CA LEU A 71 -19.15 1.21 14.23
C LEU A 71 -17.98 2.09 14.70
N LEU A 72 -16.94 2.23 13.89
CA LEU A 72 -15.81 3.09 14.18
C LEU A 72 -16.25 4.56 14.30
N GLU A 73 -17.03 5.05 13.35
CA GLU A 73 -17.58 6.41 13.39
C GLU A 73 -18.42 6.64 14.65
N TYR A 74 -19.37 5.73 14.94
CA TYR A 74 -20.16 5.82 16.16
C TYR A 74 -19.28 5.83 17.42
N THR A 75 -18.24 5.00 17.45
CA THR A 75 -17.33 4.92 18.59
C THR A 75 -16.46 6.18 18.72
N ILE A 76 -16.09 6.83 17.60
CA ILE A 76 -15.27 8.05 17.58
C ILE A 76 -16.11 9.30 17.90
N SER A 77 -17.25 9.48 17.23
CA SER A 77 -18.05 10.71 17.28
C SER A 77 -19.22 10.63 18.26
N GLY A 78 -19.60 9.44 18.73
CA GLY A 78 -20.78 9.22 19.56
C GLY A 78 -22.11 9.29 18.80
N ASN A 79 -22.07 9.56 17.48
CA ASN A 79 -23.25 9.75 16.66
C ASN A 79 -23.44 8.60 15.69
N LEU A 80 -24.61 7.95 15.75
CA LEU A 80 -24.96 6.93 14.77
C LEU A 80 -25.41 7.64 13.49
N ILE A 81 -24.60 7.59 12.44
CA ILE A 81 -24.92 8.26 11.18
C ILE A 81 -25.55 7.25 10.21
N ASP A 82 -26.86 7.11 10.29
CA ASP A 82 -27.61 6.16 9.45
C ASP A 82 -27.51 6.47 7.95
N ASN A 83 -27.38 7.77 7.62
CA ASN A 83 -27.33 8.28 6.25
C ASN A 83 -25.96 8.18 5.58
N VAL A 84 -24.89 7.77 6.29
CA VAL A 84 -23.59 7.56 5.65
C VAL A 84 -23.64 6.32 4.78
N ASN A 85 -23.31 6.48 3.50
CA ASN A 85 -23.11 5.37 2.59
C ASN A 85 -21.74 4.72 2.85
N ALA A 86 -21.65 3.98 3.95
CA ALA A 86 -20.42 3.33 4.40
C ALA A 86 -19.92 2.25 3.44
N TYR A 87 -20.81 1.69 2.60
CA TYR A 87 -20.40 0.83 1.50
C TYR A 87 -19.56 1.59 0.47
N ASN A 88 -19.97 2.80 0.08
CA ASN A 88 -19.18 3.63 -0.83
C ASN A 88 -17.85 4.08 -0.19
N VAL A 89 -17.81 4.29 1.13
CA VAL A 89 -16.56 4.56 1.87
C VAL A 89 -15.65 3.32 1.83
N ALA A 90 -16.19 2.13 2.11
CA ALA A 90 -15.45 0.87 2.05
C ALA A 90 -14.91 0.62 0.65
N GLN A 91 -15.73 0.82 -0.39
CA GLN A 91 -15.32 0.71 -1.79
C GLN A 91 -14.20 1.68 -2.12
N TYR A 92 -14.30 2.92 -1.64
CA TYR A 92 -13.28 3.95 -1.84
C TYR A 92 -11.94 3.55 -1.19
N ALA A 93 -11.96 3.13 0.07
CA ALA A 93 -10.76 2.66 0.78
C ALA A 93 -10.14 1.41 0.12
N ALA A 94 -10.97 0.44 -0.28
CA ALA A 94 -10.51 -0.75 -0.99
C ALA A 94 -9.89 -0.39 -2.36
N THR A 95 -10.47 0.57 -3.08
CA THR A 95 -9.92 1.07 -4.34
C THR A 95 -8.58 1.77 -4.11
N PHE A 96 -8.47 2.57 -3.04
CA PHE A 96 -7.24 3.25 -2.68
C PHE A 96 -6.10 2.26 -2.39
N ILE A 97 -6.32 1.26 -1.54
CA ILE A 97 -5.28 0.26 -1.23
C ILE A 97 -4.92 -0.58 -2.46
N ALA A 98 -5.90 -1.02 -3.26
CA ALA A 98 -5.62 -1.79 -4.48
C ALA A 98 -4.81 -0.97 -5.50
N PHE A 99 -5.04 0.34 -5.58
CA PHE A 99 -4.32 1.21 -6.49
C PHE A 99 -2.86 1.43 -6.06
N TYR A 100 -2.61 1.56 -4.75
CA TYR A 100 -1.30 1.96 -4.23
C TYR A 100 -0.45 0.84 -3.61
N HIS A 101 -1.00 -0.35 -3.37
CA HIS A 101 -0.29 -1.41 -2.63
C HIS A 101 1.09 -1.74 -3.22
N ASP A 102 1.21 -1.69 -4.54
CA ASP A 102 2.38 -2.07 -5.31
C ASP A 102 3.17 -0.89 -5.87
N ILE A 103 2.80 0.36 -5.55
CA ILE A 103 3.50 1.55 -6.08
C ILE A 103 4.97 1.60 -5.66
N GLY A 104 5.31 0.98 -4.53
CA GLY A 104 6.68 0.82 -4.06
C GLY A 104 7.57 0.02 -4.98
N LYS A 105 7.00 -0.76 -5.92
CA LYS A 105 7.76 -1.40 -7.00
C LYS A 105 8.32 -0.37 -7.98
N ALA A 106 7.78 0.85 -8.03
CA ALA A 106 8.35 1.95 -8.82
C ALA A 106 9.57 2.60 -8.16
N GLU A 107 9.98 2.15 -6.98
CA GLU A 107 11.25 2.54 -6.38
C GLU A 107 12.42 2.10 -7.28
N ILE A 108 13.44 2.95 -7.37
CA ILE A 108 14.54 2.81 -8.33
C ILE A 108 15.30 1.50 -8.13
N SER A 109 15.62 1.13 -6.90
CA SER A 109 16.33 -0.12 -6.60
C SER A 109 15.51 -1.35 -6.97
N TYR A 110 14.19 -1.31 -6.78
CA TYR A 110 13.30 -2.35 -7.27
C TYR A 110 13.33 -2.44 -8.79
N GLN A 111 13.21 -1.33 -9.50
CA GLN A 111 13.25 -1.35 -10.96
C GLN A 111 14.61 -1.81 -11.51
N LEU A 112 15.72 -1.38 -10.90
CA LEU A 112 17.06 -1.88 -11.26
C LEU A 112 17.18 -3.39 -11.04
N TYR A 113 16.65 -3.91 -9.92
CA TYR A 113 16.58 -5.35 -9.67
C TYR A 113 15.69 -6.02 -10.72
N ALA A 114 14.50 -5.50 -10.98
CA ALA A 114 13.54 -6.09 -11.89
C ALA A 114 14.04 -6.16 -13.36
N HIS A 115 14.97 -5.27 -13.74
CA HIS A 115 15.60 -5.21 -15.05
C HIS A 115 16.96 -5.93 -15.12
N ASP A 116 17.29 -6.80 -14.15
CA ASP A 116 18.57 -7.52 -14.05
C ASP A 116 19.81 -6.59 -14.00
N GLN A 117 19.63 -5.31 -13.63
CA GLN A 117 20.72 -4.33 -13.50
C GLN A 117 21.39 -4.37 -12.12
N ARG A 118 20.82 -5.14 -11.18
CA ARG A 118 21.32 -5.32 -9.82
C ARG A 118 21.04 -6.73 -9.31
N SER A 119 22.02 -7.35 -8.65
CA SER A 119 21.91 -8.71 -8.10
C SER A 119 21.36 -8.79 -6.67
N THR A 120 21.32 -7.66 -5.96
CA THR A 120 20.86 -7.61 -4.57
C THR A 120 19.38 -7.28 -4.51
N VAL A 121 18.65 -8.04 -3.69
CA VAL A 121 17.22 -7.84 -3.45
C VAL A 121 16.99 -6.50 -2.74
N PRO A 122 16.09 -5.63 -3.26
CA PRO A 122 15.74 -4.36 -2.63
C PRO A 122 14.95 -4.59 -1.33
N PRO A 123 14.79 -3.57 -0.47
CA PRO A 123 13.83 -3.62 0.63
C PRO A 123 12.41 -4.01 0.15
N PRO A 124 11.56 -4.57 1.03
CA PRO A 124 10.21 -4.96 0.67
C PRO A 124 9.38 -3.80 0.09
N HIS A 125 8.78 -4.02 -1.07
CA HIS A 125 8.10 -2.96 -1.82
C HIS A 125 6.83 -2.44 -1.13
N ASN A 126 6.18 -3.25 -0.29
CA ASN A 126 5.06 -2.83 0.58
C ASN A 126 5.44 -1.68 1.53
N TYR A 127 6.67 -1.68 2.07
CA TYR A 127 7.20 -0.57 2.88
C TYR A 127 7.50 0.64 1.99
N SER A 128 8.08 0.41 0.80
CA SER A 128 8.30 1.47 -0.19
C SER A 128 6.98 2.11 -0.66
N SER A 129 5.88 1.36 -0.77
CA SER A 129 4.56 1.89 -1.10
C SER A 129 4.08 2.88 -0.05
N VAL A 130 4.25 2.56 1.24
CA VAL A 130 3.94 3.49 2.34
C VAL A 130 4.85 4.71 2.31
N ALA A 131 6.15 4.52 2.06
CA ALA A 131 7.10 5.62 1.92
C ALA A 131 6.67 6.64 0.85
N PHE A 132 6.21 6.14 -0.31
CA PHE A 132 5.67 6.99 -1.36
C PHE A 132 4.43 7.75 -0.89
N LEU A 133 3.49 7.07 -0.22
CA LEU A 133 2.23 7.66 0.22
C LEU A 133 2.42 8.78 1.24
N ILE A 134 3.35 8.64 2.18
CA ILE A 134 3.57 9.62 3.25
C ILE A 134 4.54 10.76 2.86
N HIS A 135 5.35 10.60 1.80
CA HIS A 135 6.25 11.67 1.31
C HIS A 135 5.84 12.29 -0.04
N SER A 136 4.78 11.80 -0.67
CA SER A 136 4.30 12.38 -1.93
C SER A 136 3.75 13.80 -1.73
N ASN A 137 4.47 14.81 -2.27
CA ASN A 137 4.02 16.21 -2.46
C ASN A 137 3.17 16.80 -1.30
N ASN A 138 3.79 17.21 -0.19
CA ASN A 138 3.13 17.92 0.92
C ASN A 138 1.81 17.27 1.36
N ASP A 139 1.82 15.95 1.60
CA ASP A 139 0.65 15.18 2.03
C ASP A 139 -0.56 15.22 1.06
N SER A 140 -0.34 15.54 -0.23
CA SER A 140 -1.44 15.73 -1.18
C SER A 140 -2.36 14.52 -1.32
N ILE A 141 -1.80 13.30 -1.29
CA ILE A 141 -2.57 12.06 -1.34
C ILE A 141 -3.41 11.89 -0.06
N TYR A 142 -2.81 12.10 1.12
CA TYR A 142 -3.51 12.05 2.41
C TYR A 142 -4.65 13.07 2.47
N LEU A 143 -4.37 14.34 2.15
CA LEU A 143 -5.35 15.41 2.18
C LEU A 143 -6.52 15.14 1.23
N GLU A 144 -6.25 14.63 0.03
CA GLU A 144 -7.30 14.28 -0.92
C GLU A 144 -8.11 13.06 -0.46
N PHE A 145 -7.46 12.04 0.12
CA PHE A 145 -8.14 10.89 0.73
C PHE A 145 -9.10 11.35 1.85
N VAL A 146 -8.58 12.07 2.83
CA VAL A 146 -9.35 12.56 3.99
C VAL A 146 -10.51 13.43 3.54
N LYS A 147 -10.26 14.39 2.65
CA LYS A 147 -11.31 15.26 2.09
C LYS A 147 -12.44 14.46 1.44
N ASN A 148 -12.11 13.41 0.70
CA ASN A 148 -13.09 12.55 0.04
C ASN A 148 -13.91 11.71 1.03
N ILE A 149 -13.31 11.29 2.15
CA ILE A 149 -14.00 10.55 3.20
C ILE A 149 -14.92 11.48 4.01
N VAL A 150 -14.43 12.65 4.39
CA VAL A 150 -15.23 13.68 5.09
C VAL A 150 -16.41 14.12 4.23
N ALA A 151 -16.21 14.30 2.92
CA ALA A 151 -17.29 14.59 1.97
C ALA A 151 -18.35 13.48 1.88
N LYS A 152 -18.05 12.25 2.32
CA LYS A 152 -19.01 11.14 2.43
C LYS A 152 -19.71 11.08 3.79
N GLY A 153 -19.50 12.07 4.65
CA GLY A 153 -20.22 12.26 5.91
C GLY A 153 -19.56 11.64 7.14
N LEU A 154 -18.31 11.19 7.04
CA LEU A 154 -17.55 10.72 8.21
C LEU A 154 -16.78 11.86 8.87
N SER A 155 -16.51 11.72 10.17
CA SER A 155 -15.69 12.70 10.89
C SER A 155 -14.23 12.67 10.41
N LEU A 156 -13.51 13.79 10.60
CA LEU A 156 -12.08 13.88 10.29
C LEU A 156 -11.29 12.77 10.97
N ARG A 157 -11.54 12.52 12.26
CA ARG A 157 -10.85 11.47 13.02
C ARG A 157 -11.07 10.07 12.46
N THR A 158 -12.29 9.76 11.99
CA THR A 158 -12.57 8.48 11.33
C THR A 158 -11.88 8.40 9.97
N ALA A 159 -11.84 9.50 9.21
CA ALA A 159 -11.11 9.56 7.95
C ALA A 159 -9.61 9.32 8.14
N ASP A 160 -9.00 9.94 9.15
CA ASP A 160 -7.60 9.75 9.51
C ASP A 160 -7.36 8.30 9.91
N THR A 161 -8.17 7.74 10.81
CA THR A 161 -8.06 6.33 11.25
C THR A 161 -8.18 5.36 10.08
N LEU A 162 -9.09 5.62 9.13
CA LEU A 162 -9.26 4.80 7.93
C LEU A 162 -8.05 4.91 6.99
N TYR A 163 -7.42 6.08 6.90
CA TYR A 163 -6.17 6.24 6.16
C TYR A 163 -5.05 5.42 6.79
N LEU A 164 -4.85 5.51 8.11
CA LEU A 164 -3.84 4.71 8.82
C LEU A 164 -4.10 3.21 8.66
N ALA A 165 -5.36 2.76 8.80
CA ALA A 165 -5.74 1.37 8.57
C ALA A 165 -5.45 0.92 7.12
N SER A 166 -5.63 1.81 6.15
CA SER A 166 -5.30 1.56 4.74
C SER A 166 -3.79 1.42 4.52
N LEU A 167 -2.96 2.24 5.17
CA LEU A 167 -1.50 2.12 5.12
C LEU A 167 -1.04 0.79 5.73
N ILE A 168 -1.58 0.41 6.89
CA ILE A 168 -1.25 -0.90 7.48
C ILE A 168 -1.69 -2.02 6.56
N ALA A 169 -2.86 -1.91 5.93
CA ALA A 169 -3.30 -2.94 4.99
C ALA A 169 -2.32 -3.13 3.83
N ILE A 170 -1.76 -2.03 3.33
CA ILE A 170 -0.68 -2.03 2.33
C ILE A 170 0.61 -2.62 2.91
N VAL A 171 0.99 -2.39 4.17
CA VAL A 171 2.18 -3.07 4.72
C VAL A 171 1.94 -4.58 4.82
N MET A 172 0.76 -4.99 5.25
CA MET A 172 0.51 -6.38 5.65
C MET A 172 0.13 -7.35 4.54
N HIS A 173 -0.10 -6.88 3.32
CA HIS A 173 -0.65 -7.74 2.26
C HIS A 173 0.24 -8.92 1.85
N HIS A 174 1.56 -8.87 2.08
CA HIS A 174 2.44 -10.04 1.92
C HIS A 174 2.64 -10.85 3.20
N GLU A 175 2.54 -10.20 4.36
CA GLU A 175 3.06 -10.75 5.62
C GLU A 175 2.00 -11.47 6.46
N TYR A 176 0.75 -10.96 6.48
CA TYR A 176 -0.25 -11.46 7.41
C TYR A 176 -0.66 -12.92 7.17
N TYR A 177 -0.51 -13.41 5.94
CA TYR A 177 -1.05 -14.70 5.56
C TYR A 177 -0.19 -15.90 5.97
N ASP A 178 1.11 -15.73 6.13
CA ASP A 178 1.99 -16.80 6.63
C ASP A 178 1.73 -17.13 8.11
N TYR A 179 0.90 -16.31 8.77
CA TYR A 179 0.68 -16.35 10.21
C TYR A 179 -0.81 -16.27 10.57
N LYS A 180 -1.68 -17.03 9.87
CA LYS A 180 -3.14 -17.07 10.11
C LYS A 180 -3.58 -17.29 11.56
N ASP A 181 -2.71 -17.88 12.38
CA ASP A 181 -2.98 -18.19 13.79
C ASP A 181 -2.49 -17.08 14.75
N LEU A 182 -1.85 -16.03 14.24
CA LEU A 182 -1.38 -14.87 15.00
C LEU A 182 -2.28 -13.67 14.73
N SER A 183 -2.46 -12.83 15.75
CA SER A 183 -3.17 -11.56 15.56
C SER A 183 -2.42 -10.65 14.59
N PHE A 184 -3.16 -9.79 13.88
CA PHE A 184 -2.62 -8.84 12.90
C PHE A 184 -1.45 -7.99 13.43
N ILE A 185 -1.46 -7.66 14.72
CA ILE A 185 -0.36 -6.95 15.40
C ILE A 185 0.85 -7.86 15.66
N GLU A 186 0.62 -9.12 16.05
CA GLU A 186 1.68 -10.10 16.34
C GLU A 186 2.51 -10.45 15.10
N VAL A 187 2.01 -10.15 13.90
CA VAL A 187 2.74 -10.33 12.64
C VAL A 187 3.48 -9.06 12.23
N LEU A 188 2.81 -7.91 12.26
CA LEU A 188 3.40 -6.65 11.79
C LEU A 188 4.61 -6.23 12.66
N THR A 189 4.54 -6.44 13.98
CA THR A 189 5.61 -6.02 14.91
C THR A 189 6.92 -6.80 14.70
N PRO A 190 6.94 -8.15 14.66
CA PRO A 190 8.16 -8.90 14.34
C PRO A 190 8.72 -8.61 12.95
N SER A 191 7.86 -8.42 11.92
CA SER A 191 8.32 -8.07 10.57
C SER A 191 9.02 -6.72 10.54
N THR A 192 8.41 -5.69 11.13
CA THR A 192 9.01 -4.35 11.24
C THR A 192 10.33 -4.41 12.00
N LEU A 193 10.40 -5.16 13.11
CA LEU A 193 11.64 -5.36 13.89
C LEU A 193 12.71 -6.14 13.12
N TYR A 194 12.32 -7.16 12.35
CA TYR A 194 13.24 -7.92 11.51
C TYR A 194 13.85 -7.03 10.43
N LEU A 195 13.04 -6.20 9.78
CA LEU A 195 13.50 -5.25 8.76
C LEU A 195 14.41 -4.17 9.37
N ALA A 196 14.05 -3.62 10.52
CA ALA A 196 14.87 -2.66 11.25
C ALA A 196 16.28 -3.21 11.57
N LYS A 197 16.39 -4.53 11.81
CA LYS A 197 17.68 -5.21 12.08
C LYS A 197 18.40 -5.69 10.82
N GLY A 198 17.65 -6.01 9.77
CA GLY A 198 18.14 -6.67 8.55
C GLY A 198 18.52 -5.71 7.42
N VAL A 199 18.03 -4.46 7.47
CA VAL A 199 18.32 -3.39 6.52
C VAL A 199 19.28 -2.41 7.17
N LYS A 200 20.32 -1.96 6.44
CA LYS A 200 21.25 -0.96 6.98
C LYS A 200 20.52 0.35 7.25
N HIS A 201 20.84 1.02 8.36
CA HIS A 201 20.23 2.30 8.73
C HIS A 201 20.39 3.39 7.63
N GLU A 202 21.49 3.36 6.88
CA GLU A 202 21.79 4.29 5.78
C GLU A 202 21.02 4.03 4.47
N THR A 203 20.12 3.04 4.45
CA THR A 203 19.33 2.67 3.26
C THR A 203 18.35 3.78 2.89
N ILE A 204 18.47 4.30 1.67
CA ILE A 204 17.54 5.30 1.10
C ILE A 204 16.64 4.65 0.06
N LEU A 205 15.35 4.96 0.12
CA LEU A 205 14.37 4.67 -0.92
C LEU A 205 14.24 5.87 -1.84
N CYS A 206 14.31 5.63 -3.15
CA CYS A 206 14.30 6.69 -4.14
C CYS A 206 13.20 6.47 -5.18
N PHE A 207 12.35 7.47 -5.38
CA PHE A 207 11.37 7.50 -6.47
C PHE A 207 11.69 8.64 -7.41
N HIS A 208 11.84 8.33 -8.69
CA HIS A 208 11.95 9.35 -9.72
C HIS A 208 10.56 9.92 -10.06
N ALA A 209 10.52 11.18 -10.47
CA ALA A 209 9.32 11.90 -10.90
C ALA A 209 8.48 11.20 -12.01
N THR A 210 9.00 10.18 -12.68
CA THR A 210 8.24 9.36 -13.64
C THR A 210 7.26 8.38 -12.99
N VAL A 211 7.34 8.11 -11.68
CA VAL A 211 6.32 7.32 -10.96
C VAL A 211 4.93 7.94 -11.08
N TYR A 212 4.87 9.27 -11.20
CA TYR A 212 3.62 10.01 -11.43
C TYR A 212 2.99 9.68 -12.79
N ASP A 213 3.80 9.31 -13.80
CA ASP A 213 3.29 8.88 -15.10
C ASP A 213 2.62 7.50 -15.02
N ILE A 214 3.10 6.60 -14.16
CA ILE A 214 2.46 5.31 -13.86
C ILE A 214 1.06 5.55 -13.30
N ILE A 215 0.96 6.45 -12.31
CA ILE A 215 -0.30 6.84 -11.67
C ILE A 215 -1.26 7.43 -12.72
N ASP A 216 -0.80 8.40 -13.51
CA ASP A 216 -1.62 9.03 -14.56
C ASP A 216 -2.09 8.02 -15.62
N ASN A 217 -1.22 7.09 -16.03
CA ASN A 217 -1.57 6.06 -17.01
C ASN A 217 -2.59 5.06 -16.46
N ALA A 218 -2.41 4.60 -15.22
CA ALA A 218 -3.38 3.72 -14.56
C ALA A 218 -4.74 4.40 -14.40
N LEU A 219 -4.78 5.67 -13.97
CA LEU A 219 -6.03 6.44 -13.84
C LEU A 219 -6.74 6.64 -15.17
N LYS A 220 -6.00 6.95 -16.26
CA LYS A 220 -6.56 7.05 -17.61
C LYS A 220 -7.18 5.73 -18.07
N LYS A 221 -6.50 4.60 -17.84
CA LYS A 221 -7.00 3.25 -18.17
C LYS A 221 -8.25 2.89 -17.36
N LEU A 222 -8.32 3.30 -16.08
CA LEU A 222 -9.48 3.09 -15.21
C LEU A 222 -10.64 4.05 -15.50
N LYS A 223 -10.39 5.15 -16.24
CA LYS A 223 -11.34 6.26 -16.43
C LYS A 223 -11.91 6.77 -15.10
N SER A 224 -11.07 6.78 -14.06
CA SER A 224 -11.48 7.16 -12.70
C SER A 224 -10.87 8.51 -12.30
N SER A 225 -11.72 9.43 -11.85
CA SER A 225 -11.32 10.69 -11.22
C SER A 225 -11.33 10.64 -9.70
N ASN A 226 -11.77 9.52 -9.12
CA ASN A 226 -12.12 9.45 -7.71
C ASN A 226 -11.03 8.84 -6.83
N ILE A 227 -9.98 8.27 -7.42
CA ILE A 227 -8.83 7.75 -6.65
C ILE A 227 -7.93 8.94 -6.31
N PRO A 228 -7.53 9.14 -5.03
CA PRO A 228 -6.55 10.15 -4.65
C PRO A 228 -5.32 10.09 -5.53
N LYS A 229 -4.81 11.23 -5.95
CA LYS A 229 -3.57 11.30 -6.72
C LYS A 229 -2.74 12.49 -6.26
N PRO A 230 -1.41 12.37 -6.29
CA PRO A 230 -0.58 13.50 -5.96
C PRO A 230 -0.76 14.62 -6.99
N SER A 231 -0.56 15.87 -6.57
CA SER A 231 -0.72 17.02 -7.48
C SER A 231 0.22 16.92 -8.69
N ILE A 232 -0.34 17.03 -9.90
CA ILE A 232 0.40 16.89 -11.16
C ILE A 232 1.34 18.09 -11.39
N SER A 233 1.04 19.26 -10.83
CA SER A 233 1.86 20.46 -10.98
C SER A 233 3.19 20.43 -10.20
N SER A 234 3.44 19.35 -9.44
CA SER A 234 4.58 19.22 -8.54
C SER A 234 5.25 17.84 -8.66
N LYS A 235 5.42 17.29 -9.87
CA LYS A 235 6.22 16.06 -10.02
C LYS A 235 7.62 16.31 -9.45
N THR A 236 7.98 15.60 -8.40
CA THR A 236 9.26 15.74 -7.70
C THR A 236 9.83 14.36 -7.42
N ASP A 237 11.15 14.29 -7.34
CA ASP A 237 11.80 13.09 -6.85
C ASP A 237 11.58 12.97 -5.34
N ILE A 238 11.39 11.74 -4.86
CA ILE A 238 11.25 11.44 -3.43
C ILE A 238 12.51 10.69 -3.00
N SER A 239 13.11 11.15 -1.91
CA SER A 239 14.24 10.51 -1.25
C SER A 239 13.95 10.43 0.24
N ILE A 240 13.94 9.21 0.78
CA ILE A 240 13.58 8.95 2.17
C ILE A 240 14.43 7.83 2.75
N SER A 241 14.82 7.97 4.02
CA SER A 241 15.47 6.89 4.75
C SER A 241 14.50 5.76 5.07
N PHE A 242 14.92 4.52 4.84
CA PHE A 242 14.12 3.36 5.21
C PHE A 242 13.87 3.29 6.72
N SER A 243 14.79 3.79 7.55
CA SER A 243 14.59 3.93 8.99
C SER A 243 13.38 4.81 9.32
N GLU A 244 13.19 5.93 8.62
CA GLU A 244 12.04 6.82 8.84
C GLU A 244 10.72 6.13 8.47
N VAL A 245 10.71 5.32 7.41
CA VAL A 245 9.53 4.52 7.03
C VAL A 245 9.23 3.45 8.08
N VAL A 246 10.25 2.75 8.58
CA VAL A 246 10.12 1.75 9.64
C VAL A 246 9.63 2.40 10.93
N GLU A 247 10.18 3.56 11.30
CA GLU A 247 9.76 4.34 12.47
C GLU A 247 8.31 4.80 12.33
N TYR A 248 7.91 5.28 11.15
CA TYR A 248 6.52 5.65 10.88
C TYR A 248 5.59 4.45 10.99
N ILE A 249 5.93 3.30 10.40
CA ILE A 249 5.11 2.10 10.51
C ILE A 249 5.06 1.62 11.97
N ALA A 250 6.18 1.64 12.69
CA ALA A 250 6.22 1.34 14.12
C ALA A 250 5.38 2.33 14.94
N SER A 251 5.35 3.61 14.57
CA SER A 251 4.51 4.61 15.22
C SER A 251 3.04 4.42 14.89
N LEU A 252 2.67 3.97 13.67
CA LEU A 252 1.30 3.56 13.36
C LEU A 252 0.87 2.49 14.36
N HIS A 253 1.64 1.42 14.54
CA HIS A 253 1.34 0.41 15.56
C HIS A 253 1.19 1.00 16.95
N TYR A 254 2.10 1.91 17.31
CA TYR A 254 2.07 2.54 18.60
C TYR A 254 0.86 3.45 18.73
N GLU A 255 0.36 4.11 17.68
CA GLU A 255 -0.87 4.91 17.68
C GLU A 255 -2.11 4.02 17.79
N PHE A 256 -2.17 2.90 17.07
CA PHE A 256 -3.17 1.86 17.32
C PHE A 256 -3.07 1.34 18.77
N GLY A 257 -1.87 1.26 19.36
CA GLY A 257 -1.65 0.91 20.76
C GLY A 257 -1.90 2.04 21.77
N ALA A 258 -1.69 3.30 21.40
CA ALA A 258 -1.68 4.51 22.25
C ALA A 258 -3.01 5.25 22.22
N LEU A 259 -3.90 4.90 21.29
CA LEU A 259 -5.35 5.04 21.48
C LEU A 259 -5.82 4.42 22.83
N ARG A 260 -5.03 3.55 23.49
CA ARG A 260 -5.26 3.10 24.89
C ARG A 260 -4.98 4.18 25.95
N ILE A 261 -4.18 5.20 25.65
CA ILE A 261 -3.60 6.13 26.63
C ILE A 261 -4.26 7.51 26.59
N GLU A 262 -4.94 7.89 25.50
CA GLU A 262 -5.72 9.13 25.47
C GLU A 262 -6.90 9.10 26.46
N LYS A 263 -6.68 9.70 27.63
CA LYS A 263 -7.70 10.07 28.62
C LYS A 263 -8.60 11.18 28.07
N LEU A 264 -9.43 10.86 27.09
CA LEU A 264 -10.58 11.68 26.70
C LEU A 264 -11.82 10.84 26.89
N THR A 265 -12.60 11.21 27.91
CA THR A 265 -14.03 10.89 28.21
C THR A 265 -14.82 10.11 27.15
N VAL A 266 -14.37 8.90 26.83
CA VAL A 266 -15.01 7.92 25.98
C VAL A 266 -14.79 6.60 26.69
N THR A 267 -15.88 5.90 26.94
CA THR A 267 -15.95 4.81 27.90
C THR A 267 -15.19 3.54 27.49
N GLU A 268 -14.65 3.40 26.28
CA GLU A 268 -13.97 2.17 25.82
C GLU A 268 -12.87 2.45 24.76
N PRO A 269 -11.70 3.00 25.13
CA PRO A 269 -10.56 3.18 24.22
C PRO A 269 -10.14 1.88 23.51
N ASP A 270 -10.27 0.72 24.17
CA ASP A 270 -9.96 -0.58 23.60
C ASP A 270 -10.81 -0.94 22.37
N LYS A 271 -12.08 -0.51 22.33
CA LYS A 271 -13.00 -0.83 21.22
C LYS A 271 -12.68 -0.08 19.94
N ARG A 272 -12.19 1.15 20.04
CA ARG A 272 -11.74 1.93 18.87
C ARG A 272 -10.57 1.25 18.19
N ILE A 273 -9.63 0.76 19.00
CA ILE A 273 -8.42 0.06 18.56
C ILE A 273 -8.81 -1.25 17.90
N GLU A 274 -9.64 -2.05 18.56
CA GLU A 274 -10.14 -3.31 18.01
C GLU A 274 -10.82 -3.10 16.66
N LEU A 275 -11.68 -2.08 16.53
CA LEU A 275 -12.36 -1.76 15.28
C LEU A 275 -11.40 -1.29 14.19
N ALA A 276 -10.41 -0.47 14.54
CA ALA A 276 -9.44 0.06 13.60
C ALA A 276 -8.48 -1.05 13.10
N LEU A 277 -8.09 -1.99 13.97
CA LEU A 277 -7.33 -3.19 13.60
C LEU A 277 -8.15 -4.15 12.75
N SER A 278 -9.39 -4.42 13.14
CA SER A 278 -10.32 -5.25 12.36
C SER A 278 -10.55 -4.67 10.97
N LEU A 279 -10.58 -3.34 10.88
CA LEU A 279 -10.70 -2.62 9.62
C LEU A 279 -9.44 -2.77 8.76
N ALA A 280 -8.25 -2.60 9.34
CA ALA A 280 -6.99 -2.81 8.64
C ALA A 280 -6.87 -4.26 8.13
N GLU A 281 -7.18 -5.24 8.97
CA GLU A 281 -7.18 -6.66 8.62
C GLU A 281 -8.18 -6.98 7.49
N ALA A 282 -9.43 -6.52 7.62
CA ALA A 282 -10.44 -6.75 6.60
C ALA A 282 -10.06 -6.10 5.25
N LEU A 283 -9.44 -4.91 5.29
CA LEU A 283 -8.90 -4.25 4.10
C LEU A 283 -7.73 -5.04 3.51
N THR A 284 -6.82 -5.59 4.32
CA THR A 284 -5.76 -6.49 3.86
C THR A 284 -6.34 -7.68 3.12
N TRP A 285 -7.37 -8.34 3.66
CA TRP A 285 -8.00 -9.49 3.00
C TRP A 285 -8.61 -9.13 1.65
N VAL A 286 -9.33 -8.01 1.56
CA VAL A 286 -9.88 -7.54 0.28
C VAL A 286 -8.77 -7.25 -0.74
N LEU A 287 -7.69 -6.62 -0.30
CA LEU A 287 -6.53 -6.35 -1.15
C LEU A 287 -5.89 -7.63 -1.66
N VAL A 288 -5.58 -8.57 -0.77
CA VAL A 288 -4.95 -9.85 -1.10
C VAL A 288 -5.80 -10.65 -2.09
N LEU A 289 -7.12 -10.68 -1.91
CA LEU A 289 -8.00 -11.37 -2.85
C LEU A 289 -8.01 -10.70 -4.22
N ALA A 290 -8.08 -9.36 -4.26
CA ALA A 290 -8.09 -8.61 -5.53
C ALA A 290 -6.77 -8.73 -6.30
N ASP A 291 -5.64 -8.64 -5.59
CA ASP A 291 -4.30 -8.83 -6.15
C ASP A 291 -4.13 -10.26 -6.71
N ASN A 292 -4.49 -11.29 -5.95
CA ASN A 292 -4.40 -12.66 -6.44
C ASN A 292 -5.30 -12.92 -7.67
N LEU A 293 -6.51 -12.35 -7.72
CA LEU A 293 -7.37 -12.45 -8.90
C LEU A 293 -6.73 -11.75 -10.11
N ALA A 294 -6.04 -10.62 -9.90
CA ALA A 294 -5.32 -9.93 -10.96
C ALA A 294 -4.14 -10.80 -11.45
N ALA A 295 -3.41 -11.43 -10.53
CA ALA A 295 -2.34 -12.36 -10.82
C ALA A 295 -2.81 -13.66 -11.51
N GLN A 296 -4.07 -14.06 -11.35
CA GLN A 296 -4.66 -15.18 -12.09
C GLN A 296 -5.09 -14.79 -13.50
N TYR A 297 -5.68 -13.60 -13.65
CA TYR A 297 -6.17 -13.10 -14.94
C TYR A 297 -5.07 -13.01 -16.02
N ARG A 298 -3.82 -12.77 -15.61
CA ARG A 298 -2.65 -12.68 -16.50
C ARG A 298 -2.16 -14.02 -17.08
N GLY A 299 -2.64 -15.16 -16.59
CA GLY A 299 -2.16 -16.48 -17.01
C GLY A 299 -0.83 -16.88 -16.34
N ARG A 300 -0.64 -18.19 -16.15
CA ARG A 300 0.35 -18.82 -15.25
C ARG A 300 1.79 -18.32 -15.44
N CYS A 301 2.33 -17.64 -14.43
CA CYS A 301 3.75 -17.75 -14.09
C CYS A 301 3.84 -18.80 -12.98
N GLU A 302 4.37 -19.99 -13.27
CA GLU A 302 4.45 -21.08 -12.27
C GLU A 302 5.43 -20.76 -11.13
N ASP A 303 6.35 -19.81 -11.36
CA ASP A 303 7.39 -19.40 -10.41
C ASP A 303 6.98 -18.20 -9.53
N GLU A 304 5.91 -17.47 -9.89
CA GLU A 304 5.30 -16.41 -9.05
C GLU A 304 3.94 -16.83 -8.50
N ARG A 305 3.68 -18.14 -8.41
CA ARG A 305 2.59 -18.59 -7.56
C ARG A 305 3.02 -18.28 -6.13
N SER A 306 2.53 -17.16 -5.60
CA SER A 306 2.28 -17.15 -4.16
C SER A 306 1.50 -18.43 -3.87
N PHE A 307 1.85 -19.13 -2.80
CA PHE A 307 1.13 -20.32 -2.33
C PHE A 307 -0.41 -20.14 -2.39
N PHE A 308 -0.88 -18.88 -2.29
CA PHE A 308 -2.26 -18.43 -2.35
C PHE A 308 -2.96 -18.55 -3.72
N ALA A 309 -2.27 -18.40 -4.85
CA ALA A 309 -2.88 -18.61 -6.17
C ALA A 309 -3.49 -20.02 -6.29
N ASN A 310 -2.95 -20.99 -5.54
CA ASN A 310 -3.46 -22.37 -5.45
C ASN A 310 -4.59 -22.56 -4.41
N GLU A 311 -4.70 -21.73 -3.36
CA GLU A 311 -5.72 -21.87 -2.31
C GLU A 311 -7.03 -21.11 -2.62
N ILE A 312 -7.00 -19.97 -3.32
CA ILE A 312 -8.23 -19.29 -3.81
C ILE A 312 -9.01 -20.17 -4.78
N LEU A 313 -8.30 -20.94 -5.62
CA LEU A 313 -8.89 -21.88 -6.58
C LEU A 313 -9.79 -22.95 -5.95
N LYS A 314 -9.77 -23.11 -4.62
CA LYS A 314 -10.65 -24.02 -3.90
C LYS A 314 -11.97 -23.37 -3.47
N TRP A 315 -12.03 -22.04 -3.45
CA TRP A 315 -13.16 -21.26 -2.92
C TRP A 315 -13.87 -20.40 -3.99
N TYR A 316 -13.22 -20.14 -5.14
CA TYR A 316 -13.76 -19.47 -6.33
C TYR A 316 -13.41 -20.26 -7.59
#